data_AF-A0A1Q2Z0L8-F1
#
_entry.id   AF-A0A1Q2Z0L8-F1
#
_cell.length_a   1.000
_cell.length_b   1.000
_cell.length_c   1.000
_cell.angle_alpha   90.00
_cell.angle_beta   90.00
_cell.angle_gamma   90.00
#
_symmetry.space_group_name_H-M   'P 1'
#
loop_
_entity.id
_entity.type
_entity.pdbx_description
1 polymer ?
#
loop_
_entity_poly.entity_id
_entity_poly.type
_entity_poly.pdbx_seq_one_letter_code
_entity_poly.pdbx_strand_id
1 'polypeptide(L)'
;MLDEAGGTPRPAESFRALPGRGVEGVAEGRRLRLGSDRLLPQAGAPEPLAAASAEQAAHGYSQSWLIESGPEGERVLALLGFEDAPRAGAAEAVARLHALGLRTAMLSGDNEAAAREAARRFGIDEVAARLLPEDKATRLAAWHAEGRRVAMVGDGVNDAPALAAADLGIAMGGGTDAAFAAAHLALLRPDPRLVPAALSVLHATWRTIAQNLGWAFAFNTLAIPAAALGGLSPALAGGAMALSSLTVLGNALRLTRWKPEGETAHEHR
;
A
#
# COMPACT_ATOMS: atom_id res chain seq x y z
N MET A 1 -2.02 15.07 -18.10
CA MET A 1 -0.76 15.62 -18.67
C MET A 1 -0.98 16.35 -19.99
N LEU A 2 -1.49 15.70 -21.05
CA LEU A 2 -1.80 16.42 -22.32
C LEU A 2 -3.00 17.38 -22.16
N ASP A 3 -4.04 16.97 -21.45
CA ASP A 3 -5.23 17.83 -21.19
C ASP A 3 -4.91 19.03 -20.28
N GLU A 4 -3.94 18.91 -19.37
CA GLU A 4 -3.51 20.00 -18.48
C GLU A 4 -2.52 20.97 -19.16
N ALA A 5 -1.73 20.48 -20.13
CA ALA A 5 -0.78 21.31 -20.87
C ALA A 5 -1.46 22.20 -21.94
N GLY A 6 -2.77 22.05 -22.17
CA GLY A 6 -3.56 22.93 -23.02
C GLY A 6 -3.22 22.90 -24.52
N GLY A 7 -2.48 21.87 -24.98
CA GLY A 7 -2.01 21.75 -26.36
C GLY A 7 -2.54 20.50 -27.06
N THR A 8 -2.86 20.61 -28.36
CA THR A 8 -3.13 19.44 -29.20
C THR A 8 -1.80 18.84 -29.68
N PRO A 9 -1.50 17.57 -29.36
CA PRO A 9 -0.26 16.95 -29.80
C PRO A 9 -0.24 16.87 -31.33
N ARG A 10 0.86 17.34 -31.93
CA ARG A 10 1.07 17.24 -33.38
C ARG A 10 1.70 15.88 -33.70
N PRO A 11 1.27 15.21 -34.79
CA PRO A 11 1.88 13.95 -35.19
C PRO A 11 3.35 14.15 -35.57
N ALA A 12 4.20 13.23 -35.13
CA ALA A 12 5.59 13.17 -35.54
C ALA A 12 5.72 12.34 -36.83
N GLU A 13 6.52 12.84 -37.76
CA GLU A 13 6.93 12.12 -38.97
C GLU A 13 8.11 11.20 -38.67
N SER A 14 8.28 10.14 -39.47
CA SER A 14 9.41 9.20 -39.36
C SER A 14 9.66 8.68 -37.93
N PHE A 15 8.60 8.48 -37.15
CA PHE A 15 8.70 7.96 -35.79
C PHE A 15 9.37 6.57 -35.78
N ARG A 16 10.33 6.38 -34.88
CA ARG A 16 11.05 5.12 -34.71
C ARG A 16 11.36 4.88 -33.23
N ALA A 17 11.07 3.68 -32.76
CA ALA A 17 11.54 3.22 -31.46
C ALA A 17 13.02 2.84 -31.52
N LEU A 18 13.80 3.26 -30.52
CA LEU A 18 15.20 2.92 -30.31
C LEU A 18 15.28 1.94 -29.12
N PRO A 19 15.34 0.62 -29.36
CA PRO A 19 15.29 -0.38 -28.30
C PRO A 19 16.30 -0.11 -27.17
N GLY A 20 15.80 -0.03 -25.93
CA GLY A 20 16.61 0.19 -24.74
C GLY A 20 17.26 1.59 -24.63
N ARG A 21 16.87 2.54 -25.50
CA ARG A 21 17.37 3.93 -25.49
C ARG A 21 16.25 4.96 -25.44
N GLY A 22 15.17 4.77 -26.21
CA GLY A 22 14.06 5.71 -26.28
C GLY A 22 13.31 5.67 -27.61
N VAL A 23 12.90 6.84 -28.10
CA VAL A 23 12.22 7.04 -29.38
C VAL A 23 12.83 8.22 -30.14
N GLU A 24 12.71 8.22 -31.47
CA GLU A 24 13.10 9.32 -32.35
C GLU A 24 12.00 9.65 -33.35
N GLY A 25 11.97 10.88 -33.86
CA GLY A 25 11.03 11.31 -34.89
C GLY A 25 11.30 12.74 -35.33
N VAL A 26 10.54 13.21 -36.32
CA VAL A 26 10.56 14.59 -36.79
C VAL A 26 9.26 15.27 -36.39
N ALA A 27 9.34 16.32 -35.58
CA ALA A 27 8.19 17.14 -35.20
C ALA A 27 8.48 18.59 -35.58
N GLU A 28 7.55 19.23 -36.30
CA GLU A 28 7.70 20.62 -36.76
C GLU A 28 9.00 20.86 -37.56
N GLY A 29 9.41 19.88 -38.37
CA GLY A 29 10.66 19.94 -39.15
C GLY A 29 11.94 19.73 -38.32
N ARG A 30 11.84 19.48 -37.01
CA ARG A 30 12.96 19.27 -36.09
C ARG A 30 13.11 17.78 -35.80
N ARG A 31 14.33 17.24 -35.94
CA ARG A 31 14.63 15.85 -35.60
C ARG A 31 14.87 15.74 -34.10
N LEU A 32 13.93 15.11 -33.40
CA LEU A 32 13.90 14.98 -31.95
C LEU A 32 14.10 13.53 -31.52
N ARG A 33 14.76 13.35 -30.38
CA ARG A 33 14.94 12.08 -29.68
C ARG A 33 14.51 12.25 -28.23
N LEU A 34 13.81 11.26 -27.69
CA LEU A 34 13.35 11.24 -26.31
C LEU A 34 13.72 9.91 -25.66
N GLY A 35 14.44 9.91 -24.53
CA GLY A 35 14.75 8.67 -23.81
C GLY A 35 15.84 8.78 -22.75
N SER A 36 16.36 7.62 -22.36
CA SER A 36 17.32 7.46 -21.25
C SER A 36 18.67 8.18 -21.47
N ASP A 37 19.50 8.22 -20.42
CA ASP A 37 20.87 8.76 -20.43
C ASP A 37 21.75 8.23 -21.58
N ARG A 38 21.42 7.05 -22.12
CA ARG A 38 22.10 6.45 -23.29
C ARG A 38 21.93 7.25 -24.58
N LEU A 39 21.04 8.24 -24.61
CA LEU A 39 20.88 9.17 -25.72
C LEU A 39 21.70 10.45 -25.56
N LEU A 40 22.23 10.73 -24.37
CA LEU A 40 23.03 11.94 -24.15
C LEU A 40 24.28 11.94 -25.04
N PRO A 41 24.66 13.11 -25.58
CA PRO A 41 25.91 13.27 -26.30
C PRO A 41 27.11 13.07 -25.37
N GLN A 42 28.29 12.78 -25.92
CA GLN A 42 29.52 12.62 -25.12
C GLN A 42 29.87 13.86 -24.29
N ALA A 43 29.49 15.05 -24.77
CA ALA A 43 29.67 16.31 -24.04
C ALA A 43 28.75 16.43 -22.81
N GLY A 44 27.78 15.52 -22.63
CA GLY A 44 26.82 15.54 -21.55
C GLY A 44 25.68 16.55 -21.73
N ALA A 45 24.87 16.70 -20.69
CA ALA A 45 23.85 17.74 -20.63
C ALA A 45 24.48 19.08 -20.18
N PRO A 46 24.01 20.23 -20.71
CA PRO A 46 24.46 21.54 -20.24
C PRO A 46 24.01 21.79 -18.79
N GLU A 47 24.80 22.56 -18.03
CA GLU A 47 24.32 23.27 -16.84
C GLU A 47 23.25 24.28 -17.30
N PRO A 48 21.98 24.27 -16.82
CA PRO A 48 21.44 23.76 -15.54
C PRO A 48 20.75 22.39 -15.57
N LEU A 49 20.64 21.75 -16.74
CA LEU A 49 19.93 20.47 -16.88
C LEU A 49 20.66 19.31 -16.19
N ALA A 50 22.00 19.35 -16.18
CA ALA A 50 22.81 18.39 -15.43
C ALA A 50 22.53 18.45 -13.92
N ALA A 51 22.46 19.66 -13.34
CA ALA A 51 22.09 19.85 -11.94
C ALA A 51 20.65 19.38 -11.63
N ALA A 52 19.69 19.71 -12.50
CA ALA A 52 18.31 19.25 -12.36
C ALA A 52 18.18 17.71 -12.45
N SER A 53 18.99 17.05 -13.29
CA SER A 53 19.07 15.59 -13.33
C SER A 53 19.63 15.01 -12.03
N ALA A 54 20.69 15.59 -11.46
CA ALA A 54 21.20 15.13 -10.18
C ALA A 54 20.15 15.26 -9.06
N GLU A 55 19.42 16.37 -9.03
CA GLU A 55 18.33 16.61 -8.06
C GLU A 55 17.18 15.61 -8.26
N GLN A 56 16.65 15.48 -9.48
CA GLN A 56 15.58 14.53 -9.79
C GLN A 56 15.98 13.08 -9.48
N ALA A 57 17.23 12.70 -9.73
CA ALA A 57 17.73 11.35 -9.42
C ALA A 57 17.80 11.13 -7.91
N ALA A 58 18.19 12.15 -7.12
CA ALA A 58 18.16 12.11 -5.67
C ALA A 58 16.75 11.93 -5.10
N HIS A 59 15.72 12.39 -5.83
CA HIS A 59 14.32 12.20 -5.49
C HIS A 59 13.68 10.96 -6.15
N GLY A 60 14.45 10.16 -6.89
CA GLY A 60 13.98 8.90 -7.46
C GLY A 60 13.10 9.02 -8.71
N TYR A 61 13.07 10.18 -9.37
CA TYR A 61 12.34 10.34 -10.62
C TYR A 61 12.95 9.47 -11.73
N SER A 62 12.09 8.85 -12.53
CA SER A 62 12.51 8.26 -13.81
C SER A 62 12.77 9.38 -14.81
N GLN A 63 13.95 9.39 -15.44
CA GLN A 63 14.40 10.51 -16.27
C GLN A 63 14.37 10.19 -17.76
N SER A 64 13.96 11.19 -18.56
CA SER A 64 14.02 11.13 -20.01
C SER A 64 14.47 12.46 -20.60
N TRP A 65 15.45 12.39 -21.50
CA TRP A 65 16.08 13.54 -22.13
C TRP A 65 15.46 13.81 -23.49
N LEU A 66 15.06 15.05 -23.73
CA LEU A 66 14.66 15.53 -25.05
C LEU A 66 15.87 16.15 -25.75
N ILE A 67 16.24 15.61 -26.90
CA ILE A 67 17.44 16.00 -27.64
C ILE A 67 17.07 16.30 -29.08
N GLU A 68 17.57 17.41 -29.60
CA GLU A 68 17.49 17.78 -31.01
C GLU A 68 18.78 17.41 -31.74
N SER A 69 18.63 16.76 -32.89
CA SER A 69 19.75 16.46 -33.79
C SER A 69 19.68 17.38 -35.00
N GLY A 70 20.73 18.17 -35.22
CA GLY A 70 20.85 19.09 -36.34
C GLY A 70 22.22 19.03 -37.03
N PRO A 71 22.41 19.82 -38.11
CA PRO A 71 23.67 19.87 -38.83
C PRO A 71 24.85 20.40 -37.98
N GLU A 72 24.57 21.17 -36.94
CA GLU A 72 25.57 21.71 -36.01
C GLU A 72 25.86 20.78 -34.81
N GLY A 73 25.21 19.61 -34.76
CA GLY A 73 25.41 18.62 -33.71
C GLY A 73 24.13 18.27 -32.92
N GLU A 74 24.31 17.69 -31.74
CA GLU A 74 23.23 17.27 -30.86
C GLU A 74 23.06 18.27 -29.71
N ARG A 75 21.84 18.77 -29.51
CA ARG A 75 21.51 19.74 -28.47
C ARG A 75 20.46 19.17 -27.51
N VAL A 76 20.80 19.08 -26.23
CA VAL A 76 19.84 18.71 -25.18
C VAL A 76 18.90 19.88 -24.93
N LEU A 77 17.60 19.65 -25.08
CA LEU A 77 16.57 20.68 -24.96
C LEU A 77 15.91 20.68 -23.58
N ALA A 78 15.62 19.49 -23.04
CA ALA A 78 14.88 19.36 -21.79
C ALA A 78 15.17 18.02 -21.10
N LEU A 79 14.89 18.00 -19.80
CA LEU A 79 14.82 16.82 -18.96
C LEU A 79 13.38 16.67 -18.47
N LEU A 80 12.80 15.49 -18.68
CA LEU A 80 11.49 15.11 -18.15
C LEU A 80 11.68 14.11 -17.00
N GLY A 81 11.19 14.48 -15.83
CA GLY A 81 11.10 13.60 -14.67
C GLY A 81 9.71 13.00 -14.55
N PHE A 82 9.62 11.69 -14.40
CA PHE A 82 8.39 10.95 -14.17
C PHE A 82 8.43 10.36 -12.76
N GLU A 83 7.35 10.57 -12.02
CA GLU A 83 7.13 9.98 -10.69
C GLU A 83 5.81 9.23 -10.74
N ASP A 84 5.77 8.04 -10.15
CA ASP A 84 4.50 7.40 -9.86
C ASP A 84 3.83 8.14 -8.71
N ALA A 85 2.77 8.88 -9.05
CA ALA A 85 2.03 9.64 -8.05
C ALA A 85 1.48 8.69 -6.99
N PRO A 86 1.81 8.88 -5.70
CA PRO A 86 1.32 8.00 -4.68
C PRO A 86 -0.20 8.12 -4.52
N ARG A 87 -0.83 7.02 -4.12
CA ARG A 87 -2.26 7.00 -3.85
C ARG A 87 -2.59 8.02 -2.76
N ALA A 88 -3.62 8.84 -3.02
CA ALA A 88 -4.14 9.78 -2.04
C ALA A 88 -4.50 9.04 -0.73
N GLY A 89 -4.17 9.64 0.41
CA GLY A 89 -4.43 9.05 1.73
C GLY A 89 -3.37 8.06 2.25
N ALA A 90 -2.28 7.80 1.51
CA ALA A 90 -1.20 6.92 1.99
C ALA A 90 -0.55 7.41 3.30
N ALA A 91 -0.20 8.70 3.38
CA ALA A 91 0.36 9.29 4.61
C ALA A 91 -0.64 9.22 5.79
N GLU A 92 -1.93 9.47 5.53
CA GLU A 92 -2.97 9.35 6.54
C GLU A 92 -3.09 7.91 7.04
N ALA A 93 -3.03 6.92 6.13
CA ALA A 93 -3.07 5.51 6.49
C ALA A 93 -1.88 5.12 7.39
N VAL A 94 -0.66 5.54 7.06
CA VAL A 94 0.54 5.29 7.88
C VAL A 94 0.40 5.92 9.26
N ALA A 95 -0.02 7.19 9.34
CA ALA A 95 -0.24 7.87 10.62
C ALA A 95 -1.27 7.15 11.50
N ARG A 96 -2.34 6.61 10.90
CA ARG A 96 -3.35 5.82 11.62
C ARG A 96 -2.82 4.46 12.06
N LEU A 97 -1.97 3.80 11.28
CA LEU A 97 -1.30 2.56 11.69
C LEU A 97 -0.38 2.82 12.88
N HIS A 98 0.36 3.92 12.88
CA HIS A 98 1.15 4.37 14.03
C HIS A 98 0.28 4.64 15.27
N ALA A 99 -0.88 5.26 15.10
CA ALA A 99 -1.83 5.49 16.20
C ALA A 99 -2.37 4.16 16.80
N LEU A 100 -2.40 3.08 16.01
CA LEU A 100 -2.68 1.73 16.49
C LEU A 100 -1.47 1.03 17.15
N GLY A 101 -0.32 1.71 17.25
CA GLY A 101 0.92 1.18 17.81
C GLY A 101 1.68 0.22 16.88
N LEU A 102 1.35 0.22 15.59
CA LEU A 102 2.00 -0.64 14.60
C LEU A 102 3.25 0.06 14.04
N ARG A 103 4.31 -0.72 13.82
CA ARG A 103 5.46 -0.29 13.02
C ARG A 103 5.18 -0.54 11.54
N THR A 104 5.66 0.36 10.69
CA THR A 104 5.44 0.29 9.23
C THR A 104 6.75 0.06 8.50
N ALA A 105 6.70 -0.74 7.45
CA ALA A 105 7.85 -1.02 6.61
C ALA A 105 7.45 -1.01 5.13
N MET A 106 8.31 -0.48 4.27
CA MET A 106 8.15 -0.48 2.81
C MET A 106 9.11 -1.48 2.16
N LEU A 107 8.56 -2.40 1.36
CA LEU A 107 9.30 -3.37 0.56
C LEU A 107 9.14 -3.02 -0.93
N SER A 108 10.12 -2.34 -1.52
CA SER A 108 10.07 -1.87 -2.91
C SER A 108 11.11 -2.55 -3.82
N GLY A 109 10.75 -2.73 -5.08
CA GLY A 109 11.67 -3.11 -6.16
C GLY A 109 12.42 -1.92 -6.75
N ASP A 110 12.01 -0.69 -6.41
CA ASP A 110 12.64 0.54 -6.91
C ASP A 110 14.04 0.76 -6.33
N ASN A 111 14.72 1.76 -6.88
CA ASN A 111 16.01 2.18 -6.34
C ASN A 111 15.89 2.75 -4.92
N GLU A 112 17.02 2.77 -4.22
CA GLU A 112 17.11 3.21 -2.81
C GLU A 112 16.62 4.65 -2.59
N ALA A 113 16.94 5.56 -3.51
CA ALA A 113 16.60 6.97 -3.38
C ALA A 113 15.07 7.19 -3.43
N ALA A 114 14.42 6.60 -4.44
CA ALA A 114 12.97 6.63 -4.61
C ALA A 114 12.24 6.03 -3.38
N ALA A 115 12.66 4.85 -2.94
CA ALA A 115 12.02 4.17 -1.81
C ALA A 115 12.17 4.95 -0.50
N ARG A 116 13.35 5.53 -0.23
CA ARG A 116 13.58 6.34 0.97
C ARG A 116 12.82 7.65 0.95
N GLU A 117 12.73 8.30 -0.21
CA GLU A 117 11.95 9.53 -0.34
C GLU A 117 10.46 9.26 -0.13
N ALA A 118 9.92 8.19 -0.73
CA ALA A 118 8.55 7.75 -0.50
C ALA A 118 8.29 7.46 0.98
N ALA A 119 9.20 6.74 1.64
CA ALA A 119 9.10 6.45 3.06
C ALA A 119 9.11 7.72 3.93
N ARG A 120 10.00 8.67 3.64
CA ARG A 120 10.06 9.97 4.32
C ARG A 120 8.76 10.75 4.14
N ARG A 121 8.20 10.76 2.92
CA ARG A 121 6.95 11.44 2.58
C ARG A 121 5.74 10.89 3.31
N PHE A 122 5.66 9.57 3.52
CA PHE A 122 4.53 8.93 4.21
C PHE A 122 4.76 8.71 5.70
N GLY A 123 5.99 8.88 6.20
CA GLY A 123 6.35 8.62 7.58
C GLY A 123 6.55 7.13 7.87
N ILE A 124 7.15 6.36 6.97
CA ILE A 124 7.40 4.92 7.14
C ILE A 124 8.69 4.68 7.94
N ASP A 125 8.67 3.72 8.86
CA ASP A 125 9.77 3.48 9.82
C ASP A 125 10.96 2.72 9.21
N GLU A 126 10.69 1.68 8.43
CA GLU A 126 11.71 0.82 7.82
C GLU A 126 11.55 0.74 6.29
N VAL A 127 12.66 0.72 5.55
CA VAL A 127 12.66 0.60 4.09
C VAL A 127 13.62 -0.50 3.64
N ALA A 128 13.17 -1.30 2.68
CA ALA A 128 14.02 -2.20 1.93
C ALA A 128 13.72 -2.00 0.43
N ALA A 129 14.72 -1.54 -0.31
CA ALA A 129 14.64 -1.23 -1.73
C ALA A 129 15.37 -2.28 -2.58
N ARG A 130 15.19 -2.22 -3.90
CA ARG A 130 15.80 -3.15 -4.89
C ARG A 130 15.51 -4.62 -4.61
N LEU A 131 14.33 -4.92 -4.06
CA LEU A 131 13.93 -6.28 -3.74
C LEU A 131 13.35 -7.00 -4.96
N LEU A 132 13.76 -8.25 -5.14
CA LEU A 132 13.04 -9.21 -5.97
C LEU A 132 11.82 -9.76 -5.22
N PRO A 133 10.83 -10.37 -5.91
CA PRO A 133 9.67 -11.00 -5.28
C PRO A 133 10.05 -11.97 -4.14
N GLU A 134 11.09 -12.77 -4.34
CA GLU A 134 11.60 -13.76 -3.39
C GLU A 134 12.25 -13.10 -2.16
N ASP A 135 12.88 -11.94 -2.35
CA ASP A 135 13.51 -11.18 -1.28
C ASP A 135 12.47 -10.61 -0.32
N LYS A 136 11.27 -10.26 -0.82
CA LYS A 136 10.16 -9.80 0.04
C LYS A 136 9.73 -10.89 1.01
N ALA A 137 9.53 -12.12 0.54
CA ALA A 137 9.18 -13.25 1.40
C ALA A 137 10.30 -13.59 2.39
N THR A 138 11.56 -13.51 1.96
CA THR A 138 12.73 -13.70 2.84
C THR A 138 12.77 -12.65 3.96
N ARG A 139 12.44 -11.39 3.66
CA ARG A 139 12.37 -10.32 4.66
C ARG A 139 11.29 -10.55 5.69
N LEU A 140 10.12 -11.06 5.28
CA LEU A 140 9.06 -11.49 6.19
C LEU A 140 9.55 -12.58 7.14
N ALA A 141 10.17 -13.64 6.61
CA ALA A 141 10.70 -14.73 7.42
C ALA A 141 11.74 -14.26 8.46
N ALA A 142 12.56 -13.26 8.12
CA ALA A 142 13.48 -12.65 9.07
C ALA A 142 12.75 -11.93 10.23
N TRP A 143 11.71 -11.15 9.93
CA TRP A 143 10.88 -10.54 10.97
C TRP A 143 10.13 -11.56 11.82
N HIS A 144 9.67 -12.67 11.23
CA HIS A 144 9.10 -13.78 11.98
C HIS A 144 10.11 -14.43 12.94
N ALA A 145 11.36 -14.60 12.51
CA ALA A 145 12.43 -15.12 13.36
C ALA A 145 12.76 -14.19 14.54
N GLU A 146 12.52 -12.89 14.40
CA GLU A 146 12.57 -11.91 15.50
C GLU A 146 11.33 -11.95 16.42
N GLY A 147 10.38 -12.85 16.19
CA GLY A 147 9.12 -12.95 16.93
C GLY A 147 8.10 -11.88 16.57
N ARG A 148 8.28 -11.16 15.45
CA ARG A 148 7.30 -10.19 14.96
C ARG A 148 6.18 -10.93 14.23
N ARG A 149 4.96 -10.37 14.34
CA ARG A 149 3.83 -10.74 13.47
C ARG A 149 3.69 -9.70 12.38
N VAL A 150 3.49 -10.13 11.15
CA VAL A 150 3.54 -9.26 9.97
C VAL A 150 2.21 -9.27 9.25
N ALA A 151 1.63 -8.08 9.08
CA ALA A 151 0.58 -7.85 8.10
C ALA A 151 1.22 -7.28 6.82
N MET A 152 1.05 -7.98 5.70
CA MET A 152 1.57 -7.55 4.40
C MET A 152 0.43 -6.97 3.55
N VAL A 153 0.66 -5.82 2.93
CA VAL A 153 -0.26 -5.18 1.99
C VAL A 153 0.40 -5.17 0.61
N GLY A 154 -0.34 -5.56 -0.44
CA GLY A 154 0.16 -5.57 -1.82
C GLY A 154 -0.95 -5.60 -2.86
N ASP A 155 -0.61 -5.31 -4.12
CA ASP A 155 -1.52 -5.33 -5.26
C ASP A 155 -0.99 -6.12 -6.47
N GLY A 156 0.31 -6.44 -6.51
CA GLY A 156 0.94 -7.09 -7.66
C GLY A 156 1.01 -8.62 -7.60
N VAL A 157 1.20 -9.24 -8.77
CA VAL A 157 1.56 -10.68 -8.87
C VAL A 157 2.86 -10.95 -8.10
N ASN A 158 3.78 -9.99 -8.12
CA ASN A 158 5.06 -10.06 -7.42
C ASN A 158 4.91 -10.10 -5.89
N ASP A 159 3.77 -9.66 -5.36
CA ASP A 159 3.54 -9.63 -3.91
C ASP A 159 2.82 -10.88 -3.42
N ALA A 160 2.22 -11.69 -4.30
CA ALA A 160 1.43 -12.87 -3.93
C ALA A 160 2.18 -13.85 -3.00
N PRO A 161 3.46 -14.22 -3.28
CA PRO A 161 4.21 -15.10 -2.39
C PRO A 161 4.37 -14.53 -0.98
N ALA A 162 4.65 -13.23 -0.87
CA ALA A 162 4.85 -12.57 0.40
C ALA A 162 3.51 -12.31 1.14
N LEU A 163 2.42 -12.03 0.41
CA LEU A 163 1.06 -11.97 0.95
C LEU A 163 0.64 -13.30 1.59
N ALA A 164 0.94 -14.42 0.92
CA ALA A 164 0.63 -15.76 1.42
C ALA A 164 1.50 -16.14 2.63
N ALA A 165 2.73 -15.64 2.72
CA ALA A 165 3.66 -15.92 3.81
C ALA A 165 3.42 -15.07 5.07
N ALA A 166 2.67 -13.98 4.97
CA ALA A 166 2.37 -13.08 6.09
C ALA A 166 1.36 -13.69 7.08
N ASP A 167 1.39 -13.28 8.35
CA ASP A 167 0.34 -13.61 9.32
C ASP A 167 -1.03 -13.08 8.88
N LEU A 168 -1.00 -11.94 8.17
CA LEU A 168 -2.17 -11.31 7.59
C LEU A 168 -1.80 -10.66 6.25
N GLY A 169 -1.98 -11.39 5.16
CA GLY A 169 -1.93 -10.86 3.81
C GLY A 169 -3.20 -10.07 3.46
N ILE A 170 -3.03 -8.84 2.98
CA ILE A 170 -4.09 -7.90 2.59
C ILE A 170 -3.88 -7.50 1.12
N ALA A 171 -4.79 -7.91 0.24
CA ALA A 171 -4.79 -7.47 -1.15
C ALA A 171 -5.53 -6.13 -1.29
N MET A 172 -4.93 -5.19 -2.01
CA MET A 172 -5.53 -3.89 -2.31
C MET A 172 -6.43 -3.93 -3.56
N GLY A 173 -7.45 -3.07 -3.58
CA GLY A 173 -8.38 -2.96 -4.70
C GLY A 173 -7.67 -2.54 -5.99
N GLY A 174 -8.06 -3.15 -7.11
CA GLY A 174 -7.36 -2.98 -8.39
C GLY A 174 -6.06 -3.80 -8.51
N GLY A 175 -5.75 -4.63 -7.51
CA GLY A 175 -4.69 -5.62 -7.60
C GLY A 175 -5.02 -6.81 -8.50
N THR A 176 -4.02 -7.64 -8.73
CA THR A 176 -4.10 -8.82 -9.61
C THR A 176 -4.88 -9.96 -8.98
N ASP A 177 -5.49 -10.83 -9.79
CA ASP A 177 -6.20 -12.03 -9.30
C ASP A 177 -5.31 -12.93 -8.44
N ALA A 178 -4.01 -13.00 -8.77
CA ALA A 178 -3.03 -13.73 -7.98
C ALA A 178 -2.89 -13.15 -6.55
N ALA A 179 -2.89 -11.82 -6.41
CA ALA A 179 -2.83 -11.17 -5.11
C ALA A 179 -4.10 -11.43 -4.29
N PHE A 180 -5.29 -11.35 -4.91
CA PHE A 180 -6.56 -11.66 -4.24
C PHE A 180 -6.65 -13.12 -3.79
N ALA A 181 -6.15 -14.06 -4.60
CA ALA A 181 -6.14 -15.48 -4.26
C ALA A 181 -5.14 -15.82 -3.14
N ALA A 182 -4.05 -15.06 -3.01
CA ALA A 182 -3.03 -15.27 -1.99
C ALA A 182 -3.34 -14.60 -0.64
N ALA A 183 -4.15 -13.53 -0.64
CA ALA A 183 -4.42 -12.74 0.55
C ALA A 183 -5.52 -13.34 1.44
N HIS A 184 -5.45 -13.05 2.73
CA HIS A 184 -6.46 -13.41 3.73
C HIS A 184 -7.62 -12.41 3.74
N LEU A 185 -7.33 -11.15 3.41
CA LEU A 185 -8.28 -10.05 3.36
C LEU A 185 -8.16 -9.30 2.03
N ALA A 186 -9.30 -9.04 1.41
CA ALA A 186 -9.42 -8.36 0.14
C ALA A 186 -10.09 -7.00 0.34
N LEU A 187 -9.37 -5.91 0.03
CA LEU A 187 -9.93 -4.57 0.00
C LEU A 187 -10.49 -4.29 -1.39
N LEU A 188 -11.79 -4.04 -1.49
CA LEU A 188 -12.44 -3.87 -2.79
C LEU A 188 -12.15 -2.50 -3.43
N ARG A 189 -11.80 -1.49 -2.62
CA ARG A 189 -11.45 -0.16 -3.10
C ARG A 189 -9.93 0.07 -3.04
N PRO A 190 -9.35 0.78 -4.02
CA PRO A 190 -7.92 1.13 -4.05
C PRO A 190 -7.54 2.26 -3.06
N ASP A 191 -8.07 2.23 -1.83
CA ASP A 191 -7.88 3.28 -0.83
C ASP A 191 -7.03 2.78 0.35
N PRO A 192 -5.77 3.28 0.53
CA PRO A 192 -4.89 2.86 1.61
C PRO A 192 -5.47 3.02 3.02
N ARG A 193 -6.40 3.97 3.23
CA ARG A 193 -7.03 4.23 4.53
C ARG A 193 -7.91 3.06 4.98
N LEU A 194 -8.27 2.16 4.08
CA LEU A 194 -9.00 0.95 4.40
C LEU A 194 -8.17 -0.09 5.15
N VAL A 195 -6.84 -0.04 5.05
CA VAL A 195 -5.96 -0.95 5.81
C VAL A 195 -6.12 -0.74 7.32
N PRO A 196 -5.87 0.46 7.88
CA PRO A 196 -6.11 0.68 9.31
C PRO A 196 -7.59 0.51 9.70
N ALA A 197 -8.53 0.84 8.82
CA ALA A 197 -9.95 0.59 9.06
C ALA A 197 -10.25 -0.90 9.24
N ALA A 198 -9.74 -1.77 8.35
CA ALA A 198 -9.91 -3.21 8.46
C ALA A 198 -9.30 -3.75 9.77
N LEU A 199 -8.08 -3.33 10.11
CA LEU A 199 -7.43 -3.72 11.37
C LEU A 199 -8.25 -3.28 12.59
N SER A 200 -8.83 -2.08 12.56
CA SER A 200 -9.66 -1.59 13.66
C SER A 200 -10.96 -2.38 13.85
N VAL A 201 -11.59 -2.89 12.78
CA VAL A 201 -12.71 -3.85 12.88
C VAL A 201 -12.25 -5.16 13.51
N LEU A 202 -11.10 -5.68 13.11
CA LEU A 202 -10.55 -6.93 13.65
C LEU A 202 -10.33 -6.81 15.17
N HIS A 203 -9.75 -5.71 15.63
CA HIS A 203 -9.59 -5.44 17.06
C HIS A 203 -10.93 -5.29 17.80
N ALA A 204 -11.89 -4.58 17.21
CA ALA A 204 -13.21 -4.42 17.82
C ALA A 204 -13.95 -5.77 17.93
N THR A 205 -13.83 -6.61 16.92
CA THR A 205 -14.39 -7.97 16.89
C THR A 205 -13.75 -8.84 17.97
N TRP A 206 -12.42 -8.82 18.06
CA TRP A 206 -11.68 -9.59 19.07
C TRP A 206 -12.06 -9.18 20.49
N ARG A 207 -12.21 -7.87 20.75
CA ARG A 207 -12.67 -7.37 22.04
C ARG A 207 -14.07 -7.90 22.39
N THR A 208 -14.99 -7.92 21.43
CA THR A 208 -16.34 -8.47 21.63
C THR A 208 -16.30 -9.97 21.93
N ILE A 209 -15.46 -10.73 21.22
CA ILE A 209 -15.26 -12.17 21.48
C ILE A 209 -14.70 -12.39 22.89
N ALA A 210 -13.65 -11.65 23.28
CA ALA A 210 -13.03 -11.77 24.59
C ALA A 210 -14.02 -11.44 25.73
N GLN A 211 -14.87 -10.42 25.55
CA GLN A 211 -15.94 -10.09 26.50
C GLN A 211 -16.96 -11.23 26.63
N ASN A 212 -17.44 -11.75 25.50
CA ASN A 212 -18.42 -12.84 25.50
C ASN A 212 -17.86 -14.10 26.15
N LEU A 213 -16.60 -14.43 25.86
CA LEU A 213 -15.90 -15.56 26.45
C LEU A 213 -15.65 -15.36 27.95
N GLY A 214 -15.28 -14.14 28.36
CA GLY A 214 -15.15 -13.77 29.77
C GLY A 214 -16.44 -13.97 30.55
N TRP A 215 -17.59 -13.57 29.99
CA TRP A 215 -18.90 -13.83 30.58
C TRP A 215 -19.23 -15.32 30.68
N ALA A 216 -18.95 -16.08 29.61
CA ALA A 216 -19.16 -17.52 29.60
C ALA A 216 -18.35 -18.24 30.69
N PHE A 217 -17.07 -17.88 30.84
CA PHE A 217 -16.22 -18.43 31.90
C PHE A 217 -16.70 -18.02 33.28
N ALA A 218 -17.00 -16.74 33.52
CA ALA A 218 -17.48 -16.27 34.82
C ALA A 218 -18.75 -17.02 35.25
N PHE A 219 -19.69 -17.23 34.32
CA PHE A 219 -20.89 -18.01 34.59
C PHE A 219 -20.55 -19.46 34.97
N ASN A 220 -19.74 -20.16 34.19
CA ASN A 220 -19.39 -21.55 34.46
C ASN A 220 -18.62 -21.71 35.79
N THR A 221 -17.70 -20.80 36.08
CA THR A 221 -16.93 -20.77 37.33
C THR A 221 -17.84 -20.62 38.55
N LEU A 222 -18.95 -19.89 38.46
CA LEU A 222 -19.90 -19.72 39.56
C LEU A 222 -20.96 -20.83 39.60
N ALA A 223 -21.49 -21.22 38.44
CA ALA A 223 -22.60 -22.14 38.33
C ALA A 223 -22.22 -23.58 38.68
N ILE A 224 -21.02 -24.05 38.30
CA ILE A 224 -20.59 -25.43 38.57
C ILE A 224 -20.47 -25.70 40.09
N PRO A 225 -19.75 -24.87 40.89
CA PRO A 225 -19.71 -25.06 42.34
C PRO A 225 -21.08 -24.93 43.00
N ALA A 226 -21.89 -23.95 42.59
CA ALA A 226 -23.22 -23.76 43.14
C ALA A 226 -24.15 -24.95 42.83
N ALA A 227 -24.05 -25.55 41.64
CA ALA A 227 -24.78 -26.77 41.30
C ALA A 227 -24.29 -27.99 42.09
N ALA A 228 -22.97 -28.14 42.26
CA ALA A 228 -22.38 -29.22 43.06
C ALA A 228 -22.80 -29.17 44.54
N LEU A 229 -23.01 -27.96 45.08
CA LEU A 229 -23.52 -27.73 46.43
C LEU A 229 -25.06 -27.81 46.53
N GLY A 230 -25.76 -28.13 45.43
CA GLY A 230 -27.22 -28.25 45.38
C GLY A 230 -27.99 -26.92 45.31
N GLY A 231 -27.29 -25.80 45.12
CA GLY A 231 -27.86 -24.44 45.10
C GLY A 231 -28.42 -23.97 43.76
N LEU A 232 -28.37 -24.79 42.71
CA LEU A 232 -28.87 -24.45 41.37
C LEU A 232 -29.79 -25.54 40.83
N SER A 233 -31.05 -25.17 40.54
CA SER A 233 -31.98 -26.05 39.84
C SER A 233 -31.77 -25.99 38.32
N PRO A 234 -32.07 -27.08 37.57
CA PRO A 234 -31.97 -27.08 36.11
C PRO A 234 -32.76 -25.96 35.43
N ALA A 235 -33.92 -25.58 36.00
CA ALA A 235 -34.75 -24.48 35.48
C ALA A 235 -34.06 -23.12 35.61
N LEU A 236 -33.42 -22.83 36.75
CA LEU A 236 -32.67 -21.59 36.96
C LEU A 236 -31.42 -21.54 36.06
N ALA A 237 -30.70 -22.65 35.92
CA ALA A 237 -29.57 -22.75 35.01
C ALA A 237 -29.99 -22.51 33.55
N GLY A 238 -31.11 -23.09 33.10
CA GLY A 238 -31.67 -22.86 31.77
C GLY A 238 -32.09 -21.41 31.53
N GLY A 239 -32.74 -20.77 32.51
CA GLY A 239 -33.12 -19.36 32.44
C GLY A 239 -31.92 -18.42 32.33
N ALA A 240 -30.87 -18.66 33.13
CA ALA A 240 -29.63 -17.90 33.06
C ALA A 240 -28.90 -18.08 31.73
N MET A 241 -28.91 -19.28 31.16
CA MET A 241 -28.34 -19.56 29.84
C MET A 241 -29.07 -18.78 28.73
N ALA A 242 -30.40 -18.68 28.78
CA ALA A 242 -31.16 -17.89 27.82
C ALA A 242 -30.84 -16.38 27.91
N LEU A 243 -30.73 -15.83 29.13
CA LEU A 243 -30.32 -14.44 29.36
C LEU A 243 -28.88 -14.17 28.89
N SER A 244 -27.97 -15.15 29.04
CA SER A 244 -26.61 -15.06 28.53
C SER A 244 -26.58 -14.94 27.00
N SER A 245 -27.36 -15.75 26.30
CA SER A 245 -27.48 -15.67 24.83
C SER A 245 -27.97 -14.30 24.35
N LEU A 246 -28.95 -13.70 25.04
CA LEU A 246 -29.42 -12.34 24.74
C LEU A 246 -28.34 -11.29 25.00
N THR A 247 -27.55 -11.46 26.05
CA THR A 247 -26.44 -10.56 26.40
C THR A 247 -25.32 -10.63 25.36
N VAL A 248 -24.92 -11.85 24.98
CA VAL A 248 -23.91 -12.11 23.94
C VAL A 248 -24.37 -11.55 22.59
N LEU A 249 -25.63 -11.78 22.21
CA LEU A 249 -26.22 -11.23 21.00
C LEU A 249 -26.25 -9.70 21.04
N GLY A 250 -26.71 -9.12 22.15
CA GLY A 250 -26.73 -7.67 22.34
C GLY A 250 -25.32 -7.06 22.25
N ASN A 251 -24.32 -7.72 22.84
CA ASN A 251 -22.93 -7.26 22.75
C ASN A 251 -22.37 -7.37 21.33
N ALA A 252 -22.68 -8.45 20.61
CA ALA A 252 -22.33 -8.61 19.20
C ALA A 252 -22.97 -7.54 18.32
N LEU A 253 -24.25 -7.19 18.58
CA LEU A 253 -24.95 -6.12 17.88
C LEU A 253 -24.36 -4.73 18.11
N ARG A 254 -23.52 -4.52 19.13
CA ARG A 254 -22.78 -3.25 19.25
C ARG A 254 -21.77 -3.06 18.12
N LEU A 255 -21.27 -4.16 17.55
CA LEU A 255 -20.33 -4.12 16.43
C LEU A 255 -20.99 -3.61 15.14
N THR A 256 -22.31 -3.77 14.97
CA THR A 256 -23.02 -3.22 13.79
C THR A 256 -23.08 -1.69 13.78
N ARG A 257 -22.89 -1.07 14.95
CA ARG A 257 -22.80 0.39 15.11
C ARG A 257 -21.36 0.90 15.04
N TRP A 258 -20.39 0.01 14.86
CA TRP A 258 -19.00 0.38 14.72
C TRP A 258 -18.82 1.16 13.42
N LYS A 259 -18.07 2.26 13.48
CA LYS A 259 -17.69 3.06 12.32
C LYS A 259 -16.16 3.19 12.30
N PRO A 260 -15.53 3.09 11.13
CA PRO A 260 -14.12 3.38 11.01
C PRO A 260 -13.88 4.86 11.34
N GLU A 261 -12.88 5.14 12.17
CA GLU A 261 -12.41 6.51 12.37
C GLU A 261 -11.98 7.08 10.99
N GLY A 262 -12.30 8.34 10.70
CA GLY A 262 -11.95 8.99 9.43
C GLY A 262 -12.95 8.85 8.29
N GLU A 263 -14.05 8.11 8.45
CA GLU A 263 -15.20 8.21 7.54
C GLU A 263 -16.05 9.42 7.97
N THR A 264 -15.54 10.64 7.76
CA THR A 264 -16.42 11.80 7.65
C THR A 264 -17.36 11.52 6.49
N ALA A 265 -18.65 11.45 6.79
CA ALA A 265 -19.72 11.18 5.85
C ALA A 265 -19.61 12.10 4.62
N HIS A 266 -19.01 11.62 3.54
CA HIS A 266 -19.43 12.00 2.21
C HIS A 266 -20.65 11.13 1.88
N GLU A 267 -21.75 11.43 2.57
CA GLU A 267 -23.07 11.06 2.08
C GLU A 267 -23.29 11.75 0.74
N HIS A 268 -23.73 10.95 -0.22
CA HIS A 268 -24.20 11.30 -1.54
C HIS A 268 -24.79 12.71 -1.64
N ARG A 269 -24.15 13.54 -2.48
CA ARG A 269 -24.82 14.61 -3.23
C ARG A 269 -24.55 14.38 -4.71
#